data_AF-A0A1A2V861-F1
#
_entry.id   AF-A0A1A2V861-F1
#
_cell.length_a   1.000
_cell.length_b   1.000
_cell.length_c   1.000
_cell.angle_alpha   90.00
_cell.angle_beta   90.00
_cell.angle_gamma   90.00
#
_symmetry.space_group_name_H-M   'P 1'
#
loop_
_entity.id
_entity.type
_entity.pdbx_description
1 polymer ?
#
loop_
_entity_poly.entity_id
_entity_poly.type
_entity_poly.pdbx_seq_one_letter_code
_entity_poly.pdbx_strand_id
1 'polypeptide(L)'
;MTQLGIRSESVGAGDQSWLGSRHGTDTARSATLDPTAWSGKTSNGVIKSGEPFALASGLAVPYASGASDGTEVIYGFILTDTPVVSGAGNVTFPALRRGSVILSKLPSTVAATAKTSGNFTWEA
;
A
#
# COMPACT_ATOMS: atom_id res chain seq x y z
N MET A 1 -13.88 -19.38 -0.70
CA MET A 1 -12.79 -19.67 -1.65
C MET A 1 -11.48 -19.54 -0.90
N THR A 2 -10.61 -20.55 -0.96
CA THR A 2 -9.27 -20.53 -0.34
C THR A 2 -8.25 -19.92 -1.30
N GLN A 3 -7.21 -19.27 -0.77
CA GLN A 3 -6.13 -18.65 -1.57
C GLN A 3 -5.47 -19.61 -2.56
N LEU A 4 -5.51 -20.90 -2.24
CA LEU A 4 -4.81 -21.97 -2.95
C LEU A 4 -5.63 -22.59 -4.09
N GLY A 5 -6.85 -22.11 -4.34
CA GLY A 5 -7.63 -22.52 -5.52
C GLY A 5 -6.97 -22.04 -6.81
N ILE A 6 -6.92 -22.89 -7.84
CA ILE A 6 -6.41 -22.49 -9.16
C ILE A 6 -7.28 -21.35 -9.70
N ARG A 7 -6.66 -20.21 -9.96
CA ARG A 7 -7.30 -19.03 -10.58
C ARG A 7 -6.38 -18.46 -11.66
N SER A 8 -6.98 -17.93 -12.72
CA SER A 8 -6.27 -17.12 -13.70
C SER A 8 -6.64 -15.67 -13.46
N GLU A 9 -5.62 -14.81 -13.31
CA GLU A 9 -5.79 -13.37 -13.11
C GLU A 9 -4.76 -12.62 -13.96
N SER A 10 -5.16 -11.48 -14.50
CA SER A 10 -4.24 -10.54 -15.15
C SER A 10 -4.07 -9.35 -14.23
N VAL A 11 -2.90 -9.23 -13.62
CA VAL A 11 -2.57 -8.16 -12.69
C VAL A 11 -1.35 -7.44 -13.25
N GLY A 12 -1.52 -6.15 -13.56
CA GLY A 12 -0.43 -5.27 -13.95
C GLY A 12 0.23 -4.61 -12.74
N ALA A 13 1.17 -3.70 -12.98
CA ALA A 13 1.74 -2.88 -11.91
C ALA A 13 0.71 -1.90 -11.28
N GLY A 14 -0.48 -1.75 -11.88
CA GLY A 14 -1.45 -0.73 -11.51
C GLY A 14 -1.08 0.65 -12.02
N ASP A 15 -1.81 1.66 -11.55
CA ASP A 15 -1.48 3.06 -11.82
C ASP A 15 -0.22 3.46 -11.02
N GLN A 16 0.83 3.86 -11.75
CA GLN A 16 2.11 4.31 -11.18
C GLN A 16 2.28 5.82 -11.28
N SER A 17 1.25 6.56 -11.71
CA SER A 17 1.32 8.00 -11.92
C SER A 17 1.54 8.80 -10.63
N TRP A 18 1.30 8.18 -9.46
CA TRP A 18 1.59 8.73 -8.14
C TRP A 18 3.09 8.77 -7.80
N LEU A 19 3.92 8.03 -8.51
CA LEU A 19 5.38 8.11 -8.37
C LEU A 19 5.87 9.42 -9.01
N GLY A 20 6.36 10.36 -8.18
CA GLY A 20 7.04 11.57 -8.67
C GLY A 20 8.45 11.29 -9.20
N SER A 21 9.00 10.11 -8.90
CA SER A 21 10.34 9.71 -9.33
C SER A 21 10.47 8.19 -9.40
N ARG A 22 11.49 7.70 -10.14
CA ARG A 22 11.90 6.28 -10.10
C ARG A 22 12.63 5.89 -8.81
N HIS A 23 13.00 6.85 -7.97
CA HIS A 23 13.82 6.57 -6.80
C HIS A 23 13.07 5.65 -5.81
N GLY A 24 13.72 4.57 -5.40
CA GLY A 24 13.15 3.63 -4.42
C GLY A 24 12.36 2.48 -5.03
N THR A 25 11.99 2.54 -6.31
CA THR A 25 11.28 1.43 -6.98
C THR A 25 12.19 0.22 -7.22
N ASP A 26 13.48 0.47 -7.45
CA ASP A 26 14.53 -0.53 -7.64
C ASP A 26 15.04 -1.14 -6.32
N THR A 27 14.75 -0.47 -5.20
CA THR A 27 15.15 -0.90 -3.85
C THR A 27 13.95 -1.04 -2.91
N ALA A 28 12.81 -1.41 -3.51
CA ALA A 28 11.57 -1.71 -2.80
C ALA A 28 11.81 -2.79 -1.73
N ARG A 29 11.08 -2.69 -0.62
CA ARG A 29 11.16 -3.68 0.46
C ARG A 29 9.90 -4.51 0.49
N SER A 30 10.01 -5.78 0.85
CA SER A 30 8.82 -6.60 1.09
C SER A 30 8.11 -6.17 2.36
N ALA A 31 6.78 -6.17 2.31
CA ALA A 31 5.90 -6.06 3.46
C ALA A 31 4.79 -7.11 3.34
N THR A 32 4.13 -7.43 4.45
CA THR A 32 3.09 -8.45 4.51
C THR A 32 1.81 -7.83 5.05
N LEU A 33 0.67 -8.11 4.43
CA LEU A 33 -0.65 -7.70 4.89
C LEU A 33 -1.55 -8.91 5.18
N ASP A 34 -2.56 -8.69 6.02
CA ASP A 34 -3.74 -9.55 6.13
C ASP A 34 -4.86 -8.95 5.24
N PRO A 35 -5.35 -9.66 4.21
CA PRO A 35 -6.42 -9.20 3.34
C PRO A 35 -7.68 -8.69 4.08
N THR A 36 -7.96 -9.25 5.26
CA THR A 36 -9.15 -8.90 6.06
C THR A 36 -9.10 -7.45 6.55
N ALA A 37 -7.92 -6.99 6.97
CA ALA A 37 -7.69 -5.62 7.42
C ALA A 37 -7.82 -4.58 6.28
N TRP A 38 -7.78 -5.04 5.02
CA TRP A 38 -7.80 -4.21 3.81
C TRP A 38 -9.13 -4.27 3.06
N SER A 39 -10.16 -4.89 3.64
CA SER A 39 -11.48 -5.03 3.03
C SER A 39 -12.08 -3.71 2.51
N GLY A 40 -11.92 -2.61 3.25
CA GLY A 40 -12.38 -1.27 2.84
C GLY A 40 -11.60 -0.62 1.69
N LYS A 41 -10.42 -1.16 1.34
CA LYS A 41 -9.55 -0.68 0.24
C LYS A 41 -9.47 -1.65 -0.93
N THR A 42 -10.08 -2.83 -0.78
CA THR A 42 -10.07 -3.89 -1.78
C THR A 42 -11.22 -3.67 -2.76
N SER A 43 -10.89 -3.54 -4.04
CA SER A 43 -11.88 -3.45 -5.12
C SER A 43 -11.59 -4.53 -6.15
N ASN A 44 -12.60 -5.33 -6.51
CA ASN A 44 -12.45 -6.47 -7.44
C ASN A 44 -11.31 -7.43 -7.06
N GLY A 45 -11.09 -7.65 -5.75
CA GLY A 45 -10.04 -8.54 -5.27
C GLY A 45 -8.62 -7.97 -5.41
N VAL A 46 -8.47 -6.67 -5.60
CA VAL A 46 -7.18 -5.99 -5.72
C VAL A 46 -7.12 -4.80 -4.77
N ILE A 47 -5.99 -4.64 -4.10
CA ILE A 47 -5.62 -3.40 -3.44
C ILE A 47 -4.75 -2.61 -4.42
N LYS A 48 -5.11 -1.36 -4.67
CA LYS A 48 -4.45 -0.53 -5.69
C LYS A 48 -3.03 -0.15 -5.28
N SER A 49 -2.16 -0.04 -6.28
CA SER A 49 -0.87 0.65 -6.18
C SER A 49 -1.06 2.08 -5.64
N GLY A 50 -0.12 2.52 -4.81
CA GLY A 50 -0.14 3.83 -4.17
C GLY A 50 -1.00 3.90 -2.91
N GLU A 51 -1.64 2.82 -2.46
CA GLU A 51 -2.37 2.88 -1.19
C GLU A 51 -1.38 3.00 0.00
N PRO A 52 -1.55 4.02 0.86
CA PRO A 52 -0.68 4.21 2.02
C PRO A 52 -0.97 3.18 3.11
N PHE A 53 0.08 2.71 3.77
CA PHE A 53 -0.05 1.77 4.90
C PHE A 53 0.79 2.18 6.10
N ALA A 54 0.30 1.80 7.27
CA ALA A 54 1.03 1.81 8.53
C ALA A 54 1.45 0.37 8.90
N LEU A 55 2.33 0.23 9.89
CA LEU A 55 2.66 -1.07 10.47
C LEU A 55 2.01 -1.24 11.83
N ALA A 56 1.25 -2.32 12.00
CA ALA A 56 0.70 -2.76 13.27
C ALA A 56 1.08 -4.23 13.48
N SER A 57 1.77 -4.54 14.58
CA SER A 57 2.22 -5.90 14.93
C SER A 57 2.97 -6.62 13.79
N GLY A 58 3.76 -5.88 13.01
CA GLY A 58 4.54 -6.42 11.89
C GLY A 58 3.77 -6.64 10.58
N LEU A 59 2.47 -6.32 10.56
CA LEU A 59 1.63 -6.38 9.37
C LEU A 59 1.32 -4.97 8.85
N ALA A 60 1.26 -4.86 7.53
CA ALA A 60 0.77 -3.67 6.86
C ALA A 60 -0.75 -3.59 7.01
N VAL A 61 -1.21 -2.47 7.55
CA VAL A 61 -2.63 -2.12 7.72
C VAL A 61 -2.91 -0.79 7.02
N PRO A 62 -4.15 -0.52 6.57
CA PRO A 62 -4.47 0.75 5.94
C PRO A 62 -4.08 1.93 6.84
N TYR A 63 -3.45 2.94 6.25
CA TYR A 63 -3.18 4.19 6.97
C TYR A 63 -4.49 4.85 7.41
N ALA A 64 -4.54 5.29 8.67
CA ALA A 64 -5.70 5.95 9.27
C ALA A 64 -5.32 7.35 9.73
N SER A 65 -5.71 8.36 8.95
CA SER A 65 -5.48 9.75 9.32
C SER A 65 -6.27 10.10 10.59
N GLY A 66 -5.60 10.74 11.56
CA GLY A 66 -6.23 11.18 12.81
C GLY A 66 -6.27 10.12 13.92
N ALA A 67 -5.75 8.91 13.67
CA ALA A 67 -5.52 7.94 14.74
C ALA A 67 -4.40 8.38 15.70
N SER A 68 -4.20 7.63 16.77
CA SER A 68 -3.13 7.85 17.76
C SER A 68 -2.56 6.54 18.31
N ASP A 69 -2.75 5.45 17.56
CA ASP A 69 -2.32 4.09 17.87
C ASP A 69 -1.13 3.64 17.00
N GLY A 70 -0.56 4.55 16.22
CA GLY A 70 0.52 4.31 15.26
C GLY A 70 0.02 4.14 13.82
N THR A 71 -1.27 3.90 13.60
CA THR A 71 -1.84 3.80 12.24
C THR A 71 -1.92 5.14 11.52
N GLU A 72 -1.70 6.25 12.24
CA GLU A 72 -1.54 7.60 11.68
C GLU A 72 -0.12 7.89 11.16
N VAL A 73 0.80 6.93 11.24
CA VAL A 73 2.16 7.06 10.72
C VAL A 73 2.31 6.21 9.46
N ILE A 74 2.52 6.88 8.32
CA ILE A 74 2.76 6.21 7.05
C ILE A 74 4.11 5.48 7.12
N TYR A 75 4.04 4.16 7.03
CA TYR A 75 5.22 3.32 6.87
C TYR A 75 5.63 3.24 5.40
N GLY A 76 4.69 3.14 4.47
CA GLY A 76 5.01 3.14 3.05
C GLY A 76 3.78 3.11 2.17
N PHE A 77 4.03 2.81 0.90
CA PHE A 77 2.99 2.68 -0.12
C PHE A 77 3.10 1.32 -0.80
N ILE A 78 1.95 0.72 -1.12
CA ILE A 78 1.91 -0.47 -1.97
C ILE A 78 2.47 -0.10 -3.34
N LEU A 79 3.57 -0.74 -3.77
CA LEU A 79 4.25 -0.35 -5.01
C LEU A 79 3.54 -0.87 -6.26
N THR A 80 2.82 -2.00 -6.18
CA THR A 80 2.09 -2.56 -7.33
C THR A 80 0.74 -3.07 -6.89
N ASP A 81 -0.24 -3.05 -7.79
CA ASP A 81 -1.54 -3.69 -7.54
C ASP A 81 -1.37 -5.07 -6.91
N THR A 82 -1.98 -5.25 -5.75
CA THR A 82 -1.79 -6.44 -4.92
C THR A 82 -3.08 -7.25 -4.93
N PRO A 83 -3.11 -8.42 -5.60
CA PRO A 83 -4.28 -9.26 -5.62
C PRO A 83 -4.47 -9.93 -4.26
N VAL A 84 -5.69 -9.87 -3.74
CA VAL A 84 -6.05 -10.38 -2.42
C VAL A 84 -7.36 -11.14 -2.49
N VAL A 85 -7.53 -12.10 -1.58
CA VAL A 85 -8.80 -12.77 -1.35
C VAL A 85 -9.15 -12.54 0.12
N SER A 86 -10.30 -11.95 0.39
CA SER A 86 -10.73 -11.69 1.77
C SER A 86 -10.86 -13.00 2.55
N GLY A 87 -10.40 -13.00 3.81
CA GLY A 87 -10.39 -14.19 4.67
C GLY A 87 -9.41 -15.28 4.23
N ALA A 88 -8.53 -14.98 3.27
CA ALA A 88 -7.42 -15.83 2.91
C ALA A 88 -6.19 -15.55 3.80
N GLY A 89 -5.07 -16.23 3.53
CA GLY A 89 -3.83 -16.04 4.28
C GLY A 89 -3.17 -14.70 3.98
N ASN A 90 -2.11 -14.42 4.74
CA ASN A 90 -1.32 -13.21 4.55
C ASN A 90 -0.70 -13.14 3.15
N VAL A 91 -0.61 -11.92 2.62
CA VAL A 91 -0.05 -11.65 1.28
C VAL A 91 1.17 -10.75 1.42
N THR A 92 2.26 -11.13 0.76
CA THR A 92 3.48 -10.32 0.69
C THR A 92 3.47 -9.49 -0.59
N PHE A 93 3.85 -8.23 -0.50
CA PHE A 93 3.86 -7.28 -1.61
C PHE A 93 5.11 -6.39 -1.59
N PRO A 94 5.52 -5.81 -2.73
CA PRO A 94 6.58 -4.81 -2.76
C PRO A 94 6.09 -3.47 -2.23
N ALA A 95 6.81 -2.89 -1.28
CA ALA A 95 6.51 -1.61 -0.66
C ALA A 95 7.55 -0.54 -1.04
N LEU A 96 7.05 0.63 -1.42
CA LEU A 96 7.88 1.83 -1.54
C LEU A 96 8.10 2.43 -0.14
N ARG A 97 9.36 2.65 0.22
CA ARG A 97 9.79 3.19 1.53
C ARG A 97 10.50 4.54 1.44
N ARG A 98 10.83 4.97 0.22
CA ARG A 98 11.52 6.22 -0.07
C ARG A 98 11.24 6.68 -1.49
N GLY A 99 11.32 7.99 -1.74
CA GLY A 99 11.12 8.60 -3.06
C GLY A 99 10.17 9.79 -3.05
N SER A 100 9.87 10.32 -4.22
CA SER A 100 8.84 11.37 -4.41
C SER A 100 7.46 10.77 -4.62
N VAL A 101 6.44 11.37 -4.01
CA VAL A 101 5.03 10.96 -4.10
C VAL A 101 4.15 12.14 -4.47
N ILE A 102 3.39 12.02 -5.55
CA ILE A 102 2.41 13.00 -6.02
C ILE A 102 1.08 12.73 -5.31
N LEU A 103 0.75 13.57 -4.32
CA LEU A 103 -0.36 13.33 -3.40
C LEU A 103 -1.74 13.31 -4.10
N SER A 104 -1.91 14.15 -5.12
CA SER A 104 -3.16 14.26 -5.89
C SER A 104 -3.51 13.03 -6.74
N LYS A 105 -2.55 12.11 -6.93
CA LYS A 105 -2.71 10.89 -7.74
C LYS A 105 -2.80 9.62 -6.91
N LEU A 106 -2.74 9.72 -5.59
CA LEU A 106 -2.89 8.56 -4.71
C LEU A 106 -4.33 8.05 -4.74
N PRO A 107 -4.55 6.73 -4.64
CA PRO A 107 -5.90 6.16 -4.51
C PRO A 107 -6.62 6.60 -3.23
N SER A 108 -5.86 7.02 -2.21
CA SER A 108 -6.40 7.55 -0.96
C SER A 108 -5.69 8.84 -0.56
N THR A 109 -6.48 9.79 -0.07
CA THR A 109 -5.99 11.12 0.31
C THR A 109 -4.97 11.03 1.44
N VAL A 110 -3.83 11.67 1.23
CA VAL A 110 -2.77 11.87 2.22
C VAL A 110 -2.51 13.36 2.34
N ALA A 111 -2.53 13.89 3.57
CA ALA A 111 -2.18 15.29 3.82
C ALA A 111 -0.67 15.49 3.69
N ALA A 112 -0.22 16.64 3.18
CA ALA A 112 1.19 16.99 3.08
C ALA A 112 1.91 17.03 4.44
N THR A 113 1.16 17.14 5.54
CA THR A 113 1.65 17.11 6.92
C THR A 113 1.60 15.71 7.55
N ALA A 114 1.30 14.66 6.78
CA ALA A 114 1.22 13.30 7.29
C ALA A 114 2.57 12.87 7.89
N LYS A 115 2.53 12.20 9.05
CA LYS A 115 3.72 11.64 9.68
C LYS A 115 4.20 10.45 8.86
N THR A 116 5.50 10.36 8.63
CA THR A 116 6.12 9.22 7.94
C THR A 116 7.25 8.63 8.76
N SER A 117 7.43 7.32 8.63
CA SER A 117 8.66 6.64 9.06
C SER A 117 9.56 6.24 7.87
N GLY A 118 9.09 6.49 6.64
CA GLY A 118 9.87 6.41 5.41
C GLY A 118 10.37 7.78 4.96
N ASN A 119 11.26 7.80 3.97
CA ASN A 119 11.91 9.02 3.48
C ASN A 119 11.21 9.50 2.21
N PHE A 120 10.16 10.30 2.37
CA PHE A 120 9.34 10.76 1.25
C PHE A 120 9.46 12.26 1.04
N THR A 121 9.45 12.65 -0.23
CA THR A 121 9.21 14.03 -0.66
C THR A 121 7.78 14.12 -1.20
N TRP A 122 7.00 15.06 -0.69
CA TRP A 122 5.64 15.29 -1.13
C TRP A 122 5.59 16.26 -2.30
N GLU A 123 4.93 15.84 -3.37
CA GLU A 123 4.62 16.68 -4.53
C GLU A 123 3.11 16.91 -4.56
N ALA A 124 2.70 18.13 -4.95
CA ALA A 124 1.30 18.52 -5.05
C ALA A 124 0.65 17.92 -6.30
#